data_AF-A0A5S9MIW3-F1
#
_entry.id   AF-A0A5S9MIW3-F1
#
_cell.length_a   1.000
_cell.length_b   1.000
_cell.length_c   1.000
_cell.angle_alpha   90.00
_cell.angle_beta   90.00
_cell.angle_gamma   90.00
#
_symmetry.space_group_name_H-M   'P 1'
#
loop_
_entity.id
_entity.type
_entity.pdbx_description
1 polymer ?
#
loop_
_entity_poly.entity_id
_entity_poly.type
_entity_poly.pdbx_seq_one_letter_code
_entity_poly.pdbx_strand_id
1 'polypeptide(L)'
;MKIKVVEKAYADQIEALRLDGAAGTGPDVITMPHDQIGSAVTEGLLQEIKPDQKVIDSFTDESIQSQTVDGKLYGLPKSVETTVLFYNKDLVKKGTNYT
;
A
#
# COMPACT_ATOMS: atom_id res chain seq x y z
N MET A 1 -14.07 -18.08 -13.61
CA MET A 1 -13.31 -16.82 -13.64
C MET A 1 -11.83 -17.17 -13.72
N LYS A 2 -11.04 -16.50 -14.58
CA LYS A 2 -9.58 -16.74 -14.68
C LYS A 2 -8.87 -15.52 -14.13
N ILE A 3 -8.03 -15.71 -13.11
CA ILE A 3 -7.25 -14.63 -12.50
C ILE A 3 -5.87 -14.61 -13.16
N LYS A 4 -5.43 -13.44 -13.62
CA LYS A 4 -4.06 -13.22 -14.10
C LYS A 4 -3.33 -12.36 -13.08
N VAL A 5 -2.27 -12.91 -12.51
CA VAL A 5 -1.39 -12.17 -11.58
C VAL A 5 -0.22 -11.62 -12.39
N VAL A 6 0.10 -10.34 -12.17
CA VAL A 6 1.26 -9.68 -12.77
C VAL A 6 2.08 -9.10 -11.62
N GLU A 7 3.29 -9.59 -11.44
CA GLU A 7 4.23 -9.05 -10.48
C GLU A 7 5.05 -7.93 -11.13
N LYS A 8 5.19 -6.80 -10.44
CA LYS A 8 6.05 -5.68 -10.84
C LYS A 8 6.90 -5.28 -9.64
N ALA A 9 8.13 -4.83 -9.90
CA ALA A 9 9.00 -4.29 -8.87
C ALA A 9 8.35 -3.07 -8.22
N TYR A 10 8.54 -2.92 -6.90
CA TYR A 10 7.90 -1.88 -6.09
C TYR A 10 8.04 -0.47 -6.69
N ALA A 11 9.26 -0.10 -7.09
CA ALA A 11 9.57 1.23 -7.62
C ALA A 11 8.83 1.54 -8.93
N ASP A 12 8.49 0.52 -9.71
CA ASP A 12 7.92 0.67 -11.05
C ASP A 12 6.39 0.58 -11.05
N GLN A 13 5.77 0.18 -9.93
CA GLN A 13 4.34 -0.11 -9.87
C GLN A 13 3.46 1.12 -10.18
N ILE A 14 3.78 2.28 -9.59
CA ILE A 14 2.94 3.48 -9.75
C ILE A 14 3.09 4.11 -11.14
N GLU A 15 4.30 4.17 -11.69
CA GLU A 15 4.54 4.64 -13.06
C GLU A 15 3.85 3.77 -14.08
N ALA A 16 3.94 2.44 -13.90
CA ALA A 16 3.27 1.54 -14.81
C ALA A 16 1.73 1.62 -14.69
N LEU A 17 1.20 1.87 -13.49
CA LEU A 17 -0.23 2.13 -13.30
C LEU A 17 -0.70 3.39 -14.03
N ARG A 18 0.09 4.48 -14.01
CA ARG A 18 -0.22 5.72 -14.74
C ARG A 18 -0.31 5.47 -16.24
N LEU A 19 0.67 4.77 -16.79
CA LEU A 19 0.73 4.43 -18.22
C LEU A 19 -0.41 3.49 -18.63
N ASP A 20 -0.58 2.39 -17.89
CA ASP A 20 -1.59 1.37 -18.20
C ASP A 20 -3.02 1.92 -18.00
N GLY A 21 -3.22 2.77 -16.99
CA GLY A 21 -4.50 3.43 -16.72
C GLY A 21 -4.92 4.36 -17.87
N ALA A 22 -4.02 5.23 -18.32
CA ALA A 22 -4.29 6.11 -19.47
C ALA A 22 -4.51 5.34 -20.78
N ALA A 23 -3.85 4.18 -20.95
CA ALA A 23 -3.99 3.31 -22.11
C ALA A 23 -5.24 2.41 -22.06
N GLY A 24 -5.96 2.36 -20.93
CA GLY A 24 -7.10 1.45 -20.73
C GLY A 24 -6.71 -0.04 -20.60
N THR A 25 -5.43 -0.32 -20.34
CA THR A 25 -4.87 -1.67 -20.17
C THR A 25 -4.50 -1.96 -18.71
N GLY A 26 -4.91 -1.09 -17.80
CA GLY A 26 -4.70 -1.22 -16.36
C GLY A 26 -5.32 -2.49 -15.77
N PRO A 27 -4.77 -2.98 -14.65
CA PRO A 27 -5.36 -4.09 -13.91
C PRO A 27 -6.68 -3.67 -13.24
N ASP A 28 -7.58 -4.63 -13.01
CA ASP A 28 -8.84 -4.38 -12.29
C ASP A 28 -8.61 -4.14 -10.79
N VAL A 29 -7.58 -4.77 -10.21
CA VAL A 29 -7.22 -4.69 -8.79
C VAL A 29 -5.70 -4.59 -8.67
N ILE A 30 -5.23 -3.69 -7.80
CA ILE A 30 -3.81 -3.51 -7.50
C ILE A 30 -3.53 -3.66 -6.01
N THR A 31 -2.26 -3.88 -5.69
CA THR A 31 -1.72 -3.63 -4.36
C THR A 31 -0.79 -2.43 -4.44
N MET A 32 -0.92 -1.50 -3.50
CA MET A 32 -0.15 -0.27 -3.45
C MET A 32 0.20 0.07 -2.00
N PRO A 33 1.33 0.76 -1.76
CA PRO A 33 1.66 1.34 -0.46
C PRO A 33 0.60 2.36 -0.01
N HIS A 34 0.26 2.35 1.28
CA HIS A 34 -0.80 3.23 1.79
C HIS A 34 -0.43 4.72 1.64
N ASP A 35 0.86 5.08 1.70
CA ASP A 35 1.36 6.45 1.55
C ASP A 35 1.17 7.03 0.12
N GLN A 36 0.97 6.17 -0.88
CA GLN A 36 0.74 6.58 -2.28
C GLN A 36 -0.73 6.80 -2.63
N ILE A 37 -1.67 6.38 -1.77
CA ILE A 37 -3.11 6.41 -2.05
C ILE A 37 -3.60 7.83 -2.33
N GLY A 38 -3.20 8.82 -1.52
CA GLY A 38 -3.63 10.21 -1.69
C GLY A 38 -3.27 10.79 -3.07
N SER A 39 -2.04 10.55 -3.53
CA SER A 39 -1.61 10.96 -4.88
C SER A 39 -2.40 10.22 -5.97
N ALA A 40 -2.58 8.90 -5.83
CA ALA A 40 -3.32 8.10 -6.82
C ALA A 40 -4.80 8.52 -6.93
N VAL A 41 -5.44 8.89 -5.81
CA VAL A 41 -6.80 9.47 -5.79
C VAL A 41 -6.82 10.82 -6.52
N THR A 42 -5.85 11.69 -6.24
CA THR A 42 -5.74 13.01 -6.89
C THR A 42 -5.55 12.90 -8.40
N GLU A 43 -4.81 11.89 -8.84
CA GLU A 43 -4.57 11.58 -10.27
C GLU A 43 -5.72 10.83 -10.94
N GLY A 44 -6.76 10.43 -10.20
CA GLY A 44 -7.91 9.70 -10.73
C GLY A 44 -7.61 8.24 -11.08
N LEU A 45 -6.55 7.66 -10.52
CA LEU A 45 -6.14 6.27 -10.78
C LEU A 45 -6.94 5.25 -9.96
N LEU A 46 -7.59 5.69 -8.87
CA LEU A 46 -8.37 4.84 -7.97
C LEU A 46 -9.84 5.20 -7.97
N GLN A 47 -10.68 4.17 -7.88
CA GLN A 47 -12.12 4.32 -7.71
C GLN A 47 -12.50 4.11 -6.24
N GLU A 48 -13.47 4.89 -5.76
CA GLU A 48 -14.10 4.66 -4.46
C GLU A 48 -14.71 3.25 -4.40
N ILE A 49 -14.50 2.57 -3.28
CA ILE A 49 -15.10 1.27 -2.97
C ILE A 49 -16.11 1.39 -1.83
N LYS A 50 -17.15 0.57 -1.88
CA LYS A 50 -18.23 0.51 -0.87
C LYS A 50 -18.44 -0.92 -0.38
N PRO A 51 -17.47 -1.49 0.36
CA PRO A 51 -17.61 -2.84 0.90
C PRO A 51 -18.69 -2.87 2.00
N ASP A 52 -19.17 -4.08 2.30
CA ASP A 52 -20.09 -4.28 3.42
C ASP A 52 -19.42 -3.89 4.75
N GLN A 53 -20.21 -3.38 5.71
CA GLN A 53 -19.71 -2.99 7.03
C GLN A 53 -18.96 -4.13 7.74
N LYS A 54 -19.43 -5.37 7.59
CA LYS A 54 -18.77 -6.56 8.15
C LYS A 54 -17.34 -6.77 7.66
N VAL A 55 -17.03 -6.32 6.44
CA VAL A 55 -15.66 -6.37 5.89
C VAL A 55 -14.82 -5.28 6.53
N ILE A 56 -15.35 -4.06 6.66
CA ILE A 56 -14.68 -2.93 7.31
C ILE A 56 -14.35 -3.28 8.76
N ASP A 57 -15.31 -3.84 9.49
CA ASP A 57 -15.19 -4.23 10.91
C ASP A 57 -14.16 -5.35 11.16
N SER A 58 -13.66 -6.00 10.10
CA SER A 58 -12.59 -7.01 10.21
C SER A 58 -11.20 -6.40 10.28
N PHE A 59 -11.07 -5.09 10.09
CA PHE A 59 -9.82 -4.33 10.12
C PHE A 59 -9.78 -3.37 11.31
N THR A 60 -8.57 -2.91 11.66
CA THR A 60 -8.39 -1.83 12.64
C THR A 60 -8.80 -0.48 12.05
N ASP A 61 -9.31 0.43 12.88
CA ASP A 61 -9.73 1.76 12.47
C ASP A 61 -8.60 2.53 11.78
N GLU A 62 -7.37 2.45 12.31
CA GLU A 62 -6.19 3.12 11.75
C GLU A 62 -5.86 2.59 10.36
N SER A 63 -5.98 1.27 10.16
CA SER A 63 -5.73 0.66 8.86
C SER A 63 -6.78 1.08 7.83
N ILE A 64 -8.06 1.20 8.20
CA ILE A 64 -9.10 1.73 7.29
C ILE A 64 -8.87 3.21 6.99
N GLN A 65 -8.51 3.99 8.01
CA GLN A 65 -8.20 5.40 7.85
C GLN A 65 -7.04 5.61 6.87
N SER A 66 -6.01 4.75 6.90
CA SER A 66 -4.89 4.81 5.94
C SER A 66 -5.29 4.60 4.48
N GLN A 67 -6.46 4.01 4.23
CA GLN A 67 -7.01 3.77 2.89
C GLN A 67 -8.10 4.79 2.50
N THR A 68 -8.35 5.79 3.37
CA THR A 68 -9.45 6.75 3.23
C THR A 68 -8.92 8.13 2.88
N VAL A 69 -9.51 8.76 1.86
CA VAL A 69 -9.19 10.13 1.42
C VAL A 69 -10.49 10.91 1.35
N ASP A 70 -10.54 12.09 1.97
CA ASP A 70 -11.73 12.96 2.02
C ASP A 70 -13.03 12.23 2.42
N GLY A 71 -12.93 11.30 3.38
CA GLY A 71 -14.05 10.52 3.89
C GLY A 71 -14.52 9.37 2.99
N LYS A 72 -13.80 9.08 1.91
CA LYS A 72 -14.10 7.99 0.96
C LYS A 72 -13.03 6.91 1.02
N LEU A 73 -13.46 5.65 0.96
CA LEU A 73 -12.57 4.50 1.01
C LEU A 73 -12.11 4.11 -0.41
N TYR A 74 -10.79 3.96 -0.59
CA TYR A 74 -10.19 3.65 -1.90
C TYR A 74 -9.44 2.31 -1.95
N GLY A 75 -9.39 1.59 -0.82
CA GLY A 75 -8.69 0.31 -0.74
C GLY A 75 -9.04 -0.45 0.54
N LEU A 76 -8.62 -1.71 0.59
CA LEU A 76 -8.66 -2.53 1.80
C LEU A 76 -7.24 -2.86 2.24
N PRO A 77 -6.93 -2.80 3.56
CA PRO A 77 -5.60 -3.12 4.05
C PRO A 77 -5.24 -4.57 3.73
N LYS A 78 -4.07 -4.78 3.10
CA LYS A 78 -3.52 -6.13 2.88
C LYS A 78 -2.58 -6.55 4.02
N SER A 79 -1.74 -5.62 4.45
CA SER A 79 -0.75 -5.79 5.51
C SER A 79 -0.56 -4.45 6.22
N VAL A 80 -0.25 -4.51 7.52
CA VAL A 80 0.22 -3.35 8.30
C VAL A 80 1.71 -3.53 8.55
N GLU A 81 2.48 -2.48 8.35
CA GLU A 81 3.92 -2.48 8.57
C GLU A 81 4.35 -1.34 9.49
N THR A 82 5.44 -1.56 10.22
CA THR A 82 6.04 -0.55 11.09
C THR A 82 7.55 -0.71 11.08
N THR A 83 8.26 0.40 11.21
CA THR A 83 9.71 0.39 11.29
C THR A 83 10.15 -0.22 12.61
N VAL A 84 11.04 -1.21 12.54
CA VAL A 84 11.70 -1.79 13.71
C VAL A 84 13.22 -1.67 13.56
N LEU A 85 13.91 -1.47 14.67
CA LEU A 85 15.37 -1.40 14.67
C LEU A 85 15.97 -2.80 14.65
N PHE A 86 16.52 -3.18 13.49
CA PHE A 86 17.44 -4.31 13.40
C PHE A 86 18.87 -3.82 13.61
N TYR A 87 19.62 -4.49 14.49
CA TYR A 87 21.04 -4.19 14.69
C TYR A 87 21.86 -5.48 14.85
N ASN A 88 23.11 -5.43 14.41
CA ASN A 88 24.06 -6.51 14.59
C ASN A 88 24.69 -6.42 15.99
N LYS A 89 24.33 -7.35 16.88
CA LYS A 89 24.82 -7.38 18.27
C LYS A 89 26.34 -7.45 18.37
N ASP A 90 27.03 -8.10 17.43
CA ASP A 90 28.49 -8.24 17.46
C ASP A 90 29.21 -6.95 17.11
N LEU A 91 28.65 -6.16 16.18
CA LEU A 91 29.18 -4.84 15.84
C LEU A 91 28.91 -3.82 16.96
N VAL A 92 27.72 -3.86 17.55
CA VAL A 92 27.35 -2.97 18.65
C VAL A 92 28.21 -3.23 19.90
N LYS A 93 28.51 -4.49 20.23
CA LYS A 93 29.43 -4.82 21.34
C LYS A 93 30.85 -4.28 21.09
N LYS A 94 31.39 -4.41 19.87
CA LYS A 94 32.73 -3.90 19.53
C LYS A 94 32.85 -2.38 19.62
N GLY A 95 31.77 -1.65 19.31
CA GLY A 95 31.72 -0.19 19.39
C GLY A 95 31.65 0.40 20.80
N THR A 96 31.54 -0.42 21.85
CA THR A 96 31.51 0.08 23.25
C THR A 96 32.89 0.23 23.90
N ASN A 97 33.97 -0.12 23.20
CA ASN A 97 35.35 0.01 23.70
C ASN A 97 35.99 1.40 23.43
N TYR A 98 35.20 2.42 23.11
CA TYR A 98 35.66 3.81 23.07
C TYR A 98 35.39 4.47 24.43
N THR A 99 36.12 4.04 25.46
CA THR A 99 36.31 4.79 26.72
C THR A 99 37.78 4.73 27.12
#